data_AF-A0A086Y0D6-F1
#
_entry.id   AF-A0A086Y0D6-F1
#
_cell.length_a   1.000
_cell.length_b   1.000
_cell.length_c   1.000
_cell.angle_alpha   90.00
_cell.angle_beta   90.00
_cell.angle_gamma   90.00
#
_symmetry.space_group_name_H-M   'P 1'
#
loop_
_entity.id
_entity.type
_entity.pdbx_description
1 polymer ?
#
loop_
_entity_poly.entity_id
_entity_poly.type
_entity_poly.pdbx_seq_one_letter_code
_entity_poly.pdbx_strand_id
1 'polypeptide(L)' 'MENMTTRESDKFMMRLPDGWRDAIKAEAKKHHRTMNAEIIAAIEVAMRIKGVQLESAS' A
#
# COMPACT_ATOMS: atom_id res chain seq x y z
N MET A 1 -15.71 -3.22 7.28
CA MET A 1 -15.84 -3.21 5.81
C MET A 1 -14.44 -3.05 5.24
N GLU A 2 -14.11 -3.75 4.15
CA GLU A 2 -12.81 -3.59 3.48
C GLU A 2 -12.55 -2.12 3.17
N ASN A 3 -11.38 -1.63 3.57
CA ASN A 3 -10.84 -0.32 3.22
C ASN A 3 -10.52 -0.33 1.71
N MET A 4 -11.57 -0.34 0.87
CA MET A 4 -11.40 -0.17 -0.56
C MET A 4 -10.89 1.24 -0.77
N THR A 5 -9.67 1.37 -1.30
CA THR A 5 -9.29 2.61 -1.97
C THR A 5 -10.30 2.86 -3.07
N THR A 6 -11.26 3.73 -2.79
CA THR A 6 -12.32 4.08 -3.73
C THR A 6 -11.74 5.03 -4.78
N ARG A 7 -12.54 5.31 -5.80
CA ARG A 7 -12.16 6.28 -6.83
C ARG A 7 -11.89 7.69 -6.26
N GLU A 8 -12.42 7.97 -5.08
CA GLU A 8 -12.31 9.23 -4.35
C GLU A 8 -11.13 9.27 -3.36
N SER A 9 -10.37 8.19 -3.21
CA SER A 9 -9.19 8.19 -2.35
C SER A 9 -8.10 9.13 -2.89
N ASP A 10 -7.39 9.79 -1.96
CA ASP A 10 -6.25 10.64 -2.28
C ASP A 10 -5.18 9.86 -3.06
N LYS A 11 -4.64 10.51 -4.10
CA LYS A 11 -3.66 9.91 -5.01
C LYS A 11 -2.31 10.58 -4.82
N PHE A 12 -1.30 9.78 -4.53
CA PHE A 12 0.08 10.24 -4.41
C PHE A 12 0.94 9.66 -5.54
N MET A 13 1.58 10.53 -6.32
CA MET A 13 2.52 10.10 -7.36
C MET A 13 3.90 9.83 -6.75
N MET A 14 4.30 8.56 -6.65
CA MET A 14 5.64 8.16 -6.18
C MET A 14 6.63 7.99 -7.32
N ARG A 15 7.88 8.42 -7.07
CA ARG A 15 9.04 8.03 -7.87
C ARG A 15 9.74 6.87 -7.17
N LEU A 16 9.82 5.74 -7.86
CA LEU A 16 10.49 4.55 -7.36
C LEU A 16 11.86 4.44 -8.04
N PRO A 17 12.91 3.98 -7.33
CA PRO A 17 14.16 3.59 -7.95
C PRO A 17 13.99 2.47 -8.97
N ASP A 18 14.97 2.30 -9.85
CA ASP A 18 14.93 1.25 -10.88
C ASP A 18 14.78 -0.15 -10.25
N GLY A 19 13.96 -0.98 -10.90
CA GLY A 19 13.67 -2.36 -10.46
C GLY A 19 12.69 -2.50 -9.29
N TRP A 20 12.40 -1.42 -8.53
CA TRP A 20 11.49 -1.50 -7.39
C TRP A 20 10.06 -1.78 -7.81
N ARG A 21 9.62 -1.22 -8.93
CA ARG A 21 8.27 -1.46 -9.45
C ARG A 21 8.02 -2.94 -9.73
N ASP A 22 9.00 -3.62 -10.33
CA ASP A 22 8.89 -5.05 -10.64
C ASP A 22 8.94 -5.91 -9.38
N ALA A 23 9.78 -5.53 -8.41
CA ALA A 23 9.83 -6.20 -7.11
C ALA A 23 8.48 -6.12 -6.37
N ILE A 24 7.87 -4.94 -6.30
CA ILE A 24 6.55 -4.75 -5.66
C ILE A 24 5.47 -5.53 -6.43
N LYS A 25 5.50 -5.53 -7.76
CA LYS A 25 4.55 -6.30 -8.58
C LYS A 25 4.66 -7.81 -8.33
N ALA A 26 5.88 -8.33 -8.21
CA ALA A 26 6.11 -9.73 -7.90
C ALA A 26 5.58 -10.08 -6.50
N GLU A 27 5.82 -9.23 -5.50
CA GLU A 27 5.35 -9.44 -4.13
C GLU A 27 3.83 -9.37 -4.04
N ALA A 28 3.20 -8.37 -4.66
CA ALA A 28 1.75 -8.26 -4.75
C ALA A 28 1.11 -9.53 -5.36
N LYS A 29 1.73 -10.12 -6.38
CA LYS A 29 1.28 -11.39 -6.98
C LYS A 29 1.35 -12.55 -5.99
N LYS A 30 2.39 -12.64 -5.16
CA LYS A 30 2.52 -13.69 -4.13
C LYS A 30 1.45 -13.56 -3.04
N HIS A 31 1.11 -12.33 -2.66
CA HIS A 31 0.09 -12.05 -1.64
C HIS A 31 -1.35 -11.98 -2.20
N HIS A 32 -1.54 -12.29 -3.49
CA HIS A 32 -2.84 -12.20 -4.17
C HIS A 32 -3.49 -10.81 -4.05
N ARG A 33 -2.68 -9.76 -4.07
CA ARG A 33 -3.09 -8.36 -3.94
C ARG A 33 -2.82 -7.57 -5.21
N THR A 34 -3.52 -6.46 -5.37
CA THR A 34 -3.11 -5.45 -6.35
C THR A 34 -1.83 -4.77 -5.88
N MET A 35 -1.05 -4.20 -6.80
CA MET A 35 0.17 -3.46 -6.45
C MET A 35 -0.12 -2.31 -5.47
N ASN A 36 -1.27 -1.64 -5.62
CA ASN A 36 -1.70 -0.58 -4.70
C ASN A 36 -2.00 -1.12 -3.30
N ALA A 37 -2.74 -2.23 -3.21
CA ALA A 37 -3.05 -2.87 -1.93
C ALA A 37 -1.78 -3.35 -1.21
N GLU A 38 -0.79 -3.84 -1.95
CA GLU A 38 0.50 -4.24 -1.36
C GLU A 38 1.30 -3.06 -0.83
N ILE A 39 1.35 -1.95 -1.58
CA ILE A 39 1.99 -0.71 -1.12
C ILE A 39 1.32 -0.19 0.17
N ILE A 40 0.00 -0.18 0.22
CA ILE A 40 -0.75 0.27 1.40
C ILE A 40 -0.46 -0.64 2.59
N ALA A 41 -0.52 -1.96 2.41
CA ALA A 41 -0.20 -2.91 3.47
C ALA A 41 1.24 -2.72 4.00
N ALA A 42 2.21 -2.48 3.13
CA ALA A 42 3.58 -2.19 3.54
C ALA A 42 3.69 -0.89 4.34
N ILE A 43 2.98 0.16 3.94
CA ILE A 43 2.92 1.43 4.67
C ILE A 43 2.24 1.23 6.04
N GLU A 44 1.12 0.51 6.12
CA GLU A 44 0.43 0.22 7.37
C GLU A 44 1.34 -0.51 8.37
N VAL A 45 2.07 -1.52 7.90
CA VAL A 45 3.05 -2.23 8.72
C VAL A 45 4.16 -1.29 9.21
N ALA A 46 4.72 -0.46 8.32
CA ALA A 46 5.75 0.49 8.68
C ALA A 46 5.27 1.54 9.71
N MET A 47 4.03 2.03 9.57
CA MET A 47 3.44 3.00 10.49
C MET A 47 3.15 2.37 11.85
N ARG A 48 2.65 1.12 11.88
CA ARG A 48 2.45 0.37 13.12
C ARG A 48 3.77 0.19 13.88
N ILE A 49 4.86 -0.16 13.19
CA ILE A 49 6.20 -0.27 13.80
C ILE A 49 6.68 1.06 14.37
N LYS A 50 6.36 2.18 13.70
CA LYS A 50 6.67 3.53 14.16
C LYS A 50 5.76 4.03 15.29
N GLY A 51 4.77 3.24 15.73
CA GLY A 51 3.79 3.64 16.74
C GLY A 51 2.77 4.67 16.25
N VAL A 52 2.65 4.86 14.94
CA VAL A 52 1.66 5.76 14.33
C VAL A 52 0.36 4.98 14.13
N GLN A 53 -0.71 5.43 14.79
CA GLN A 53 -2.06 4.89 14.55
C GLN A 53 -2.64 5.54 13.31
N LEU A 54 -2.81 4.76 12.24
CA LEU A 54 -3.61 5.16 11.09
C LEU A 54 -5.06 4.88 11.49
N GLU A 55 -5.86 5.92 11.74
CA GLU A 55 -7.28 5.74 11.99
C GLU A 55 -7.90 5.06 10.77
N SER A 56 -8.62 3.95 11.03
CA SER A 56 -9.42 3.31 10.00
C SER A 56 -10.57 4.28 9.73
N ALA A 57 -10.49 5.02 8.62
CA ALA A 57 -11.61 5.82 8.14
C ALA A 57 -12.83 4.89 8.10
N SER A 58 -13.82 5.22 8.95
CA SER A 58 -15.05 4.45 9.13
C SER A 58 -15.96 4.53 7.91
#